data_AF-A0A7S3UM47-F1
#
_entry.id   AF-A0A7S3UM47-F1
#
_cell.length_a   1.000
_cell.length_b   1.000
_cell.length_c   1.000
_cell.angle_alpha   90.00
_cell.angle_beta   90.00
_cell.angle_gamma   90.00
#
_symmetry.space_group_name_H-M   'P 1'
#
loop_
_entity.id
_entity.type
_entity.pdbx_description
1 polymer ?
#
loop_
_entity_poly.entity_id
_entity_poly.type
_entity_poly.pdbx_seq_one_letter_code
_entity_poly.pdbx_strand_id
1 'polypeptide(L)'
;RSSIDQGMVAAVPELKSEADTLAWKREYHIRKREAEWKKKQDELLTQKQTAWEVQRLEKQNRLAAAREQARRKRMEERVQKKHQQVDREYRDKCREVQIDQRMEAWEKSQNAAILSKVVDAKEDDAKRKARLEVAKMAT
;
A
#
# COMPACT_ATOMS: atom_id res chain seq x y z
N ARG A 1 -20.84 -24.67 38.25
CA ARG A 1 -20.49 -26.10 38.11
C ARG A 1 -19.05 -26.24 38.63
N SER A 2 -18.93 -26.63 39.90
CA SER A 2 -17.67 -26.78 40.62
C SER A 2 -17.05 -28.13 40.27
N SER A 3 -15.83 -28.13 39.76
CA SER A 3 -15.05 -29.33 39.48
C SER A 3 -13.58 -28.96 39.62
N ILE A 4 -13.14 -28.75 40.86
CA ILE A 4 -11.74 -28.82 41.32
C ILE A 4 -11.85 -28.99 42.84
N ASP A 5 -11.88 -30.23 43.30
CA ASP A 5 -11.35 -30.62 44.63
C ASP A 5 -11.16 -32.14 44.72
N GLN A 6 -10.61 -32.73 43.66
CA GLN A 6 -10.13 -34.12 43.65
C GLN A 6 -8.60 -34.10 43.50
N GLY A 7 -7.94 -33.53 44.51
CA GLY A 7 -6.48 -33.57 44.66
C GLY A 7 -6.13 -34.31 45.94
N MET A 8 -5.79 -35.59 45.81
CA MET A 8 -5.16 -36.44 46.83
C MET A 8 -5.81 -36.38 48.23
N VAL A 9 -6.90 -37.12 48.41
CA VAL A 9 -7.15 -37.76 49.72
C VAL A 9 -6.08 -38.85 49.87
N ALA A 10 -4.88 -38.46 50.31
CA ALA A 10 -3.91 -39.41 50.79
C ALA A 10 -4.57 -40.16 51.95
N ALA A 11 -4.85 -41.44 51.76
CA ALA A 11 -5.40 -42.31 52.80
C ALA A 11 -4.58 -42.08 54.07
N VAL A 12 -5.24 -41.54 55.11
CA VAL A 12 -4.59 -41.33 56.41
C VAL A 12 -4.18 -42.71 56.89
N PRO A 13 -2.88 -42.99 57.07
CA PRO A 13 -2.45 -44.29 57.55
C PRO A 13 -3.12 -44.56 58.90
N GLU A 14 -3.39 -45.82 59.20
CA GLU A 14 -3.91 -46.19 60.52
C GLU A 14 -2.74 -46.06 61.53
N LEU A 15 -2.58 -44.88 62.12
CA LEU A 15 -1.46 -44.50 62.96
C LEU A 15 -1.71 -45.03 64.38
N LYS A 16 -0.97 -46.06 64.79
CA LYS A 16 -1.21 -46.81 66.03
C LYS A 16 -0.44 -46.26 67.23
N SER A 17 0.51 -45.34 67.00
CA SER A 17 1.32 -44.68 68.03
C SER A 17 1.52 -43.18 67.73
N GLU A 18 1.74 -42.37 68.77
CA GLU A 18 2.07 -40.94 68.65
C GLU A 18 3.34 -40.72 67.82
N ALA A 19 4.30 -41.65 67.92
CA ALA A 19 5.53 -41.65 67.12
C ALA A 19 5.23 -41.79 65.61
N ASP A 20 4.25 -42.62 65.24
CA ASP A 20 3.84 -42.80 63.85
C ASP A 20 3.18 -41.53 63.31
N THR A 21 2.38 -40.86 64.14
CA THR A 21 1.70 -39.62 63.76
C THR A 21 2.70 -38.50 63.50
N LEU A 22 3.75 -38.41 64.31
CA LEU A 22 4.86 -37.47 64.12
C LEU A 22 5.68 -37.79 62.86
N ALA A 23 5.97 -39.07 62.62
CA ALA A 23 6.68 -39.50 61.42
C ALA A 23 5.89 -39.17 60.15
N TRP A 24 4.58 -39.43 60.14
CA TRP A 24 3.71 -39.10 59.02
C TRP A 24 3.63 -37.59 58.76
N LYS A 25 3.52 -36.76 59.80
CA LYS A 25 3.54 -35.29 59.65
C LYS A 25 4.84 -34.80 59.03
N ARG A 26 5.99 -35.33 59.47
CA ARG A 26 7.31 -34.99 58.90
C ARG A 26 7.37 -35.36 57.42
N GLU A 27 6.98 -36.58 57.09
CA GLU A 27 6.96 -37.08 55.72
C GLU A 27 6.03 -36.25 54.82
N TYR A 28 4.84 -35.90 55.31
CA TYR A 28 3.91 -35.02 54.62
C TYR A 28 4.53 -33.63 54.34
N HIS A 29 5.17 -33.03 55.33
CA HIS A 29 5.83 -31.73 55.17
C HIS A 29 7.01 -31.78 54.19
N ILE A 30 7.77 -32.88 54.17
CA ILE A 30 8.84 -33.12 53.18
C ILE A 30 8.24 -33.17 51.78
N ARG A 31 7.23 -34.02 51.55
CA ARG A 31 6.56 -34.15 50.25
C ARG A 31 5.93 -32.85 49.76
N LYS A 32 5.31 -32.09 50.66
CA LYS A 32 4.75 -30.77 50.32
C LYS A 32 5.85 -29.82 49.85
N ARG A 33 6.97 -29.76 50.57
CA ARG A 33 8.12 -28.90 50.21
C ARG A 33 8.73 -29.33 48.88
N GLU A 34 8.89 -30.63 48.65
CA GLU A 34 9.40 -31.18 47.39
C GLU A 34 8.47 -30.87 46.21
N ALA A 35 7.16 -31.01 46.40
CA ALA A 35 6.15 -30.67 45.39
C ALA A 35 6.17 -29.17 45.05
N GLU A 36 6.25 -28.30 46.06
CA GLU A 36 6.38 -26.85 45.86
C GLU A 36 7.68 -26.47 45.15
N TRP A 37 8.79 -27.12 45.53
CA TRP A 37 10.07 -26.92 44.87
C TRP A 37 10.04 -27.35 43.41
N LYS A 38 9.48 -28.54 43.12
CA LYS A 38 9.31 -29.04 41.76
C LYS A 38 8.43 -28.10 40.93
N LYS A 39 7.31 -27.66 41.48
CA LYS A 39 6.42 -26.68 40.82
C LYS A 39 7.16 -25.40 40.44
N LYS A 40 7.98 -24.85 41.35
CA LYS A 40 8.80 -23.65 41.06
C LYS A 40 9.83 -23.89 39.96
N GLN A 41 10.45 -25.08 39.91
CA GLN A 41 11.38 -25.43 38.83
C GLN A 41 10.67 -25.54 37.48
N ASP A 42 9.50 -26.19 37.45
CA ASP A 42 8.68 -26.36 36.24
C ASP A 42 8.18 -25.00 35.72
N GLU A 43 7.75 -24.11 36.62
CA GLU A 43 7.37 -22.73 36.29
C GLU A 43 8.55 -21.95 35.70
N LEU A 44 9.74 -22.04 36.30
CA LEU A 44 10.93 -21.37 35.81
C LEU A 44 11.34 -21.88 34.42
N LEU A 45 11.26 -23.18 34.18
CA LEU A 45 11.51 -23.77 32.86
C LEU A 45 10.51 -23.26 31.83
N THR A 46 9.23 -23.23 32.19
CA THR A 46 8.16 -22.72 31.33
C THR A 46 8.40 -21.25 30.99
N GLN A 47 8.76 -20.41 31.97
CA GLN A 47 9.08 -19.00 31.74
C GLN A 47 10.26 -18.81 30.78
N LYS A 48 11.30 -19.65 30.88
CA LYS A 48 12.44 -19.60 29.96
C LYS A 48 12.03 -20.00 28.55
N GLN A 49 11.21 -21.04 28.41
CA GLN A 49 10.69 -21.50 27.12
C GLN A 49 9.84 -20.42 26.45
N THR A 50 8.89 -19.85 27.19
CA THR A 50 8.03 -18.77 26.66
C THR A 50 8.84 -17.54 26.29
N ALA A 51 9.79 -17.11 27.12
CA ALA A 51 10.67 -15.99 26.79
C ALA A 51 11.48 -16.22 25.50
N TRP A 52 12.00 -17.44 25.31
CA TRP A 52 12.72 -17.79 24.09
C TRP A 52 11.81 -17.80 22.85
N GLU A 53 10.60 -18.34 22.97
CA GLU A 53 9.63 -18.35 21.88
C GLU A 53 9.20 -16.93 21.48
N VAL A 54 8.94 -16.07 22.46
CA VAL A 54 8.62 -14.65 22.23
C VAL A 54 9.76 -13.97 21.46
N GLN A 55 11.00 -14.09 21.92
CA GLN A 55 12.15 -13.49 21.22
C GLN A 55 12.33 -14.02 19.80
N ARG A 56 12.09 -15.32 19.59
CA ARG A 56 12.14 -15.93 18.25
C ARG A 56 11.07 -15.33 17.34
N LEU A 57 9.83 -15.22 17.83
CA LEU A 57 8.71 -14.65 17.10
C LEU A 57 8.90 -13.17 16.81
N GLU A 58 9.44 -12.38 17.75
CA GLU A 58 9.75 -10.96 17.54
C GLU A 58 10.78 -10.77 16.42
N LYS A 59 11.84 -11.59 16.39
CA LYS A 59 12.83 -11.57 15.31
C LYS A 59 12.20 -11.91 13.96
N GLN A 60 11.36 -12.95 13.91
CA GLN A 60 10.65 -13.33 12.69
C GLN A 60 9.68 -12.25 12.22
N ASN A 61 8.91 -11.67 13.14
CA ASN A 61 7.96 -10.60 12.86
C ASN A 61 8.69 -9.36 12.34
N ARG A 62 9.79 -8.94 12.97
CA ARG A 62 10.61 -7.82 12.50
C ARG A 62 11.11 -8.01 11.07
N LEU A 63 11.58 -9.22 10.74
CA LEU A 63 12.01 -9.54 9.37
C LEU A 63 10.85 -9.55 8.39
N ALA A 64 9.69 -10.10 8.78
CA ALA A 64 8.49 -10.11 7.96
C ALA A 64 7.96 -8.68 7.70
N ALA A 65 7.90 -7.84 8.75
CA ALA A 65 7.51 -6.44 8.66
C ALA A 65 8.45 -5.64 7.75
N ALA A 66 9.77 -5.83 7.87
CA ALA A 66 10.73 -5.18 6.98
C ALA A 66 10.56 -5.61 5.51
N ARG A 67 10.31 -6.89 5.25
CA ARG A 67 10.02 -7.40 3.91
C ARG A 67 8.74 -6.80 3.33
N GLU A 68 7.69 -6.73 4.14
CA GLU A 68 6.41 -6.18 3.71
C GLU A 68 6.51 -4.67 3.45
N GLN A 69 7.19 -3.92 4.32
CA GLN A 69 7.46 -2.50 4.11
C GLN A 69 8.23 -2.26 2.81
N ALA A 70 9.24 -3.09 2.51
CA ALA A 70 10.00 -3.00 1.26
C ALA A 70 9.13 -3.29 0.03
N ARG A 71 8.24 -4.30 0.11
CA ARG A 71 7.28 -4.61 -0.96
C ARG A 71 6.31 -3.47 -1.19
N ARG A 72 5.74 -2.93 -0.11
CA ARG A 72 4.81 -1.79 -0.15
C ARG A 72 5.46 -0.57 -0.78
N LYS A 73 6.66 -0.19 -0.33
CA LYS A 73 7.40 0.94 -0.90
C LYS A 73 7.63 0.80 -2.41
N ARG A 74 8.07 -0.39 -2.86
CA ARG A 74 8.26 -0.66 -4.31
C ARG A 74 6.95 -0.52 -5.11
N MET A 75 5.83 -0.95 -4.53
CA MET A 75 4.52 -0.81 -5.17
C MET A 75 4.08 0.65 -5.22
N GLU A 76 4.26 1.40 -4.13
CA GLU A 76 3.98 2.84 -4.07
C GLU A 76 4.80 3.62 -5.09
N GLU A 77 6.10 3.34 -5.22
CA GLU A 77 6.98 3.94 -6.23
C GLU A 77 6.49 3.65 -7.67
N ARG A 78 6.07 2.41 -7.95
CA ARG A 78 5.52 2.03 -9.27
C ARG A 78 4.23 2.78 -9.59
N VAL A 79 3.33 2.86 -8.61
CA VAL A 79 2.05 3.57 -8.75
C VAL A 79 2.31 5.07 -8.96
N GLN A 80 3.21 5.66 -8.17
CA GLN A 80 3.58 7.07 -8.30
C GLN A 80 4.19 7.37 -9.67
N LYS A 81 5.09 6.51 -10.19
CA LYS A 81 5.65 6.66 -11.53
C LYS A 81 4.57 6.64 -12.60
N LYS A 82 3.59 5.74 -12.49
CA LYS A 82 2.45 5.68 -13.41
C LYS A 82 1.59 6.94 -13.34
N HIS A 83 1.29 7.44 -12.15
CA HIS A 83 0.55 8.70 -11.99
C HIS A 83 1.28 9.86 -12.66
N GLN A 84 2.59 10.01 -12.40
CA GLN A 84 3.40 11.05 -13.04
C GLN A 84 3.42 10.93 -14.57
N GLN A 85 3.45 9.70 -15.09
CA GLN A 85 3.39 9.47 -16.54
C GLN A 85 2.03 9.92 -17.10
N VAL A 86 0.93 9.50 -16.50
CA VAL A 86 -0.43 9.88 -16.92
C VAL A 86 -0.62 11.40 -16.87
N ASP A 87 -0.13 12.05 -15.81
CA ASP A 87 -0.21 13.51 -15.68
C ASP A 87 0.57 14.25 -16.78
N ARG A 88 1.74 13.72 -17.16
CA ARG A 88 2.52 14.26 -18.28
C ARG A 88 1.79 14.09 -19.60
N GLU A 89 1.35 12.86 -19.89
CA GLU A 89 0.60 12.55 -21.12
C GLU A 89 -0.67 13.40 -21.25
N TYR A 90 -1.38 13.63 -20.14
CA TYR A 90 -2.54 14.50 -20.13
C TYR A 90 -2.19 15.95 -20.47
N ARG A 91 -1.14 16.51 -19.85
CA ARG A 91 -0.68 17.87 -20.14
C ARG A 91 -0.22 18.03 -21.58
N ASP A 92 0.48 17.03 -22.11
CA ASP A 92 0.97 17.05 -23.48
C ASP A 92 -0.20 17.00 -24.47
N LYS A 93 -1.21 16.15 -24.25
CA LYS A 93 -2.45 16.15 -25.04
C LYS A 93 -3.18 17.48 -24.99
N CYS A 94 -3.28 18.11 -23.82
CA CYS A 94 -3.89 19.44 -23.71
C CYS A 94 -3.11 20.49 -24.50
N ARG A 95 -1.77 20.40 -24.54
CA ARG A 95 -0.93 21.30 -25.34
C ARG A 95 -1.13 21.07 -26.82
N GLU A 96 -1.14 19.81 -27.27
CA GLU A 96 -1.41 19.45 -28.67
C GLU A 96 -2.74 20.05 -29.14
N VAL A 97 -3.83 19.84 -28.38
CA VAL A 97 -5.15 20.41 -28.71
C VAL A 97 -5.09 21.95 -28.81
N GLN A 98 -4.36 22.63 -27.93
CA GLN A 98 -4.21 24.09 -28.02
C GLN A 98 -3.41 24.54 -29.24
N ILE A 99 -2.38 23.77 -29.62
CA ILE A 99 -1.59 24.03 -30.83
C ILE A 99 -2.48 23.85 -32.06
N ASP A 100 -3.23 22.75 -32.13
CA ASP A 100 -4.13 22.45 -33.25
C ASP A 100 -5.18 23.55 -33.41
N GLN A 101 -5.82 23.98 -32.32
CA GLN A 101 -6.77 25.10 -32.34
C GLN A 101 -6.14 26.39 -32.88
N ARG A 102 -4.89 26.69 -32.51
CA ARG A 102 -4.18 27.86 -33.01
C ARG A 102 -3.82 27.72 -34.48
N MET A 103 -3.38 26.54 -34.92
CA MET A 103 -3.07 26.28 -36.32
C MET A 103 -4.33 26.40 -37.18
N GLU A 104 -5.43 25.78 -36.78
CA GLU A 104 -6.71 25.91 -37.48
C GLU A 104 -7.18 27.37 -37.59
N ALA A 105 -7.06 28.14 -36.50
CA ALA A 105 -7.43 29.55 -36.50
C ALA A 105 -6.53 30.37 -37.45
N TRP A 106 -5.23 30.10 -37.44
CA TRP A 106 -4.28 30.73 -38.35
C TRP A 106 -4.56 30.36 -39.82
N GLU A 107 -4.77 29.08 -40.12
CA GLU A 107 -5.13 28.60 -41.46
C GLU A 107 -6.42 29.25 -41.97
N LYS A 108 -7.47 29.31 -41.15
CA LYS A 108 -8.72 29.99 -41.49
C LYS A 108 -8.47 31.46 -41.84
N SER A 109 -7.65 32.16 -41.05
CA SER A 109 -7.29 33.55 -41.29
C SER A 109 -6.48 33.73 -42.59
N GLN A 110 -5.48 32.88 -42.84
CA GLN A 110 -4.67 32.94 -44.06
C GLN A 110 -5.51 32.61 -45.29
N ASN A 111 -6.35 31.57 -45.24
CA ASN A 111 -7.23 31.20 -46.33
C ASN A 111 -8.21 32.34 -46.65
N ALA A 112 -8.79 32.99 -45.65
CA ALA A 112 -9.66 34.16 -45.86
C ALA A 112 -8.90 35.32 -46.54
N ALA A 113 -7.68 35.61 -46.10
CA ALA A 113 -6.83 36.65 -46.71
C ALA A 113 -6.45 36.32 -48.17
N ILE A 114 -6.12 35.06 -48.47
CA ILE A 114 -5.83 34.60 -49.84
C ILE A 114 -7.07 34.72 -50.70
N LEU A 115 -8.23 34.26 -50.22
CA LEU A 115 -9.50 34.34 -50.96
C LEU A 115 -9.87 35.79 -51.29
N SER A 116 -9.71 36.72 -50.34
CA SER A 116 -9.90 38.15 -50.60
C SER A 116 -9.03 38.64 -51.75
N LYS A 117 -7.72 38.35 -51.71
CA LYS A 117 -6.79 38.76 -52.78
C LYS A 117 -7.13 38.13 -54.13
N VAL A 118 -7.62 36.89 -54.15
CA VAL A 118 -8.06 36.21 -55.38
C VAL A 118 -9.30 36.89 -55.96
N VAL A 119 -10.25 37.31 -55.12
CA VAL A 119 -11.44 38.06 -55.55
C VAL A 119 -11.02 39.41 -56.13
N ASP A 120 -10.21 40.18 -55.41
CA ASP A 120 -9.72 41.49 -55.86
C ASP A 120 -9.00 41.38 -57.21
N ALA A 121 -8.10 40.39 -57.35
CA ALA A 121 -7.38 40.15 -58.60
C ALA A 121 -8.31 39.78 -59.77
N LYS A 122 -9.37 39.01 -59.51
CA LYS A 122 -10.38 38.68 -60.54
C LYS A 122 -11.19 39.90 -60.96
N GLU A 123 -11.58 40.74 -60.02
CA GLU A 123 -12.27 41.99 -60.32
C GLU A 123 -11.39 42.94 -61.12
N ASP A 124 -10.11 43.05 -60.77
CA ASP A 124 -9.17 43.90 -61.50
C ASP A 124 -8.88 43.37 -62.91
N ASP A 125 -8.76 42.06 -63.10
CA ASP A 125 -8.67 41.47 -64.44
C ASP A 125 -9.95 41.69 -65.26
N ALA A 126 -11.13 41.60 -64.64
CA ALA A 126 -12.41 41.91 -65.29
C ALA A 126 -12.49 43.38 -65.71
N LYS A 127 -12.12 44.32 -64.83
CA LYS A 127 -12.03 45.76 -65.14
C LYS A 127 -11.04 46.01 -66.28
N ARG A 128 -9.88 45.35 -66.27
CA ARG A 128 -8.86 45.45 -67.33
C ARG A 128 -9.40 44.96 -68.67
N LYS A 129 -10.05 43.79 -68.69
CA LYS A 129 -10.70 43.25 -69.90
C LYS A 129 -11.77 44.18 -70.44
N ALA A 130 -12.65 44.69 -69.58
CA ALA A 130 -13.68 45.65 -69.97
C ALA A 130 -13.07 46.92 -70.60
N ARG A 131 -12.00 47.48 -70.02
CA ARG A 131 -11.29 48.63 -70.59
C ARG A 131 -10.69 48.32 -71.97
N LEU A 132 -10.12 47.14 -72.16
CA LEU A 132 -9.56 46.71 -73.45
C LEU A 132 -10.64 46.54 -74.52
N GLU A 133 -11.79 45.96 -74.17
CA GLU A 133 -12.92 45.81 -75.11
C GLU A 133 -13.52 47.16 -75.52
N VAL A 134 -13.67 48.11 -74.58
CA VAL A 134 -14.08 49.49 -74.89
C VAL A 134 -13.07 50.16 -75.84
N ALA A 135 -11.77 50.00 -75.57
CA ALA A 135 -10.72 50.56 -76.42
C ALA A 135 -10.73 49.97 -77.84
N LYS A 136 -11.01 48.67 -77.98
CA LYS A 136 -11.14 48.00 -79.29
C LYS A 136 -12.36 48.46 -80.08
N MET A 137 -13.47 48.80 -79.42
CA MET A 137 -14.68 49.29 -80.11
C MET A 137 -14.61 50.76 -80.51
N ALA A 138 -13.64 51.52 -79.97
CA ALA A 138 -13.42 52.93 -80.29
C ALA A 138 -12.46 53.16 -81.47
N THR A 139 -11.81 52.12 -81.97
CA THR A 139 -10.96 52.09 -83.18
C THR A 139 -11.65 51.38 -84.31
#